data_AF-A0A7K5XKX3-F1
#
_entry.id   AF-A0A7K5XKX3-F1
#
_cell.length_a   1.000
_cell.length_b   1.000
_cell.length_c   1.000
_cell.angle_alpha   90.00
_cell.angle_beta   90.00
_cell.angle_gamma   90.00
#
_symmetry.space_group_name_H-M   'P 1'
#
loop_
_entity.id
_entity.type
_entity.pdbx_description
1 polymer ?
#
loop_
_entity_poly.entity_id
_entity_poly.type
_entity_poly.pdbx_seq_one_letter_code
_entity_poly.pdbx_strand_id
1 'polypeptide(L)'
;EWDRWLLMGLIGTAVGMLGFLIHQIIDTLIKLKWDLVENYLQVSKRNTLYLSTGQDGNIHMTWLCALGFGLAMVVLSSGSVLFICPAGSPSGLPEIIGYLNGTSIRHLFNIKTFLGTFVSCVLAVAAGLFCGPEGPMIHLGALLGCGPSQMQSDTLGIHLPIFTRFRNSADKRSFITAGAGAGIASVFRAPIGGLLFTLEEVSSFWDIRLAWQTFFCCLMATFTTDLLSSSLCGFVYRGHFGFFEAEKRILFWNLLDMNVLAFIPTVLLGMLGGLLGALFVSLNIKINKLRMQFFNSIPKLSLRKTSKLLETVLILELWLATSPLTDMAHGGEAGHVLSIPHAASLSGAAALLVENGKQGITYLFKRGTHEEFGYASLCTALAFYFILSCWTAGSAVASGLVIPMLYTGALYGRIIGLILVSIFGVQTNEYGAWIDPGLFAAIGAASFFSGVSRLTISLTVIMVS
;
A
#
# COMPACT_ATOMS: atom_id res chain seq x y z
N GLU A 1 -5.99 -36.48 4.47
CA GLU A 1 -5.31 -35.42 5.24
C GLU A 1 -4.14 -34.82 4.46
N TRP A 2 -3.28 -35.63 3.84
CA TRP A 2 -2.22 -35.17 2.93
C TRP A 2 -2.73 -34.30 1.77
N ASP A 3 -3.89 -34.65 1.21
CA ASP A 3 -4.63 -33.88 0.21
C ASP A 3 -4.86 -32.41 0.62
N ARG A 4 -5.19 -32.17 1.89
CA ARG A 4 -5.42 -30.82 2.42
C ARG A 4 -4.12 -30.01 2.54
N TRP A 5 -3.05 -30.62 3.04
CA TRP A 5 -1.72 -29.98 3.12
C TRP A 5 -1.17 -29.65 1.73
N LEU A 6 -1.31 -30.57 0.79
CA LEU A 6 -0.93 -30.34 -0.61
C LEU A 6 -1.70 -29.14 -1.19
N LEU A 7 -3.02 -29.09 -1.00
CA LEU A 7 -3.84 -27.99 -1.48
C LEU A 7 -3.47 -26.65 -0.82
N MET A 8 -3.18 -26.63 0.49
CA MET A 8 -2.66 -25.44 1.18
C MET A 8 -1.32 -24.97 0.60
N GLY A 9 -0.41 -25.90 0.31
CA GLY A 9 0.86 -25.59 -0.35
C GLY A 9 0.65 -24.99 -1.74
N LEU A 10 -0.23 -25.59 -2.55
CA LEU A 10 -0.57 -25.08 -3.88
C LEU A 10 -1.20 -23.68 -3.82
N ILE A 11 -2.13 -23.44 -2.90
CA ILE A 11 -2.72 -22.11 -2.67
C ILE A 11 -1.62 -21.12 -2.30
N GLY A 12 -0.76 -21.46 -1.35
CA GLY A 12 0.37 -20.62 -0.93
C GLY A 12 1.29 -20.26 -2.10
N THR A 13 1.71 -21.24 -2.90
CA THR A 13 2.55 -20.98 -4.09
C THR A 13 1.85 -20.08 -5.12
N ALA A 14 0.57 -20.30 -5.40
CA ALA A 14 -0.20 -19.47 -6.34
C ALA A 14 -0.34 -18.03 -5.84
N VAL A 15 -0.61 -17.84 -4.53
CA VAL A 15 -0.68 -16.53 -3.90
C VAL A 15 0.69 -15.83 -3.93
N GLY A 16 1.77 -16.57 -3.65
CA GLY A 16 3.13 -16.02 -3.70
C GLY A 16 3.56 -15.58 -5.11
N MET A 17 3.18 -16.35 -6.14
CA MET A 17 3.37 -15.96 -7.55
C MET A 17 2.58 -14.70 -7.91
N LEU A 18 1.33 -14.61 -7.45
CA LEU A 18 0.50 -13.43 -7.66
C LEU A 18 1.10 -12.19 -6.99
N GLY A 19 1.56 -12.32 -5.75
CA GLY A 19 2.19 -11.23 -5.01
C GLY A 19 3.46 -10.73 -5.70
N PHE A 20 4.31 -11.64 -6.19
CA PHE A 20 5.46 -11.29 -7.03
C PHE A 20 5.02 -10.51 -8.28
N LEU A 21 4.02 -11.02 -9.01
CA LEU A 21 3.57 -10.43 -10.26
C LEU A 21 2.96 -9.03 -10.07
N ILE A 22 2.16 -8.81 -9.01
CA ILE A 22 1.63 -7.49 -8.66
C ILE A 22 2.78 -6.49 -8.44
N HIS A 23 3.74 -6.82 -7.58
CA HIS A 23 4.87 -5.93 -7.28
C HIS A 23 5.70 -5.65 -8.53
N GLN A 24 5.97 -6.68 -9.33
CA GLN A 24 6.80 -6.55 -10.52
C GLN A 24 6.15 -5.66 -11.59
N ILE A 25 4.83 -5.78 -11.80
CA ILE A 25 4.12 -4.94 -12.76
C ILE A 25 4.04 -3.50 -12.25
N ILE A 26 3.74 -3.29 -10.96
CA ILE A 26 3.71 -1.95 -10.36
C ILE A 26 5.07 -1.26 -10.53
N ASP A 27 6.17 -1.93 -10.16
CA ASP A 27 7.52 -1.36 -10.27
C ASP A 27 7.88 -1.03 -11.72
N THR A 28 7.54 -1.90 -12.67
CA THR A 28 7.79 -1.66 -14.10
C THR A 28 6.96 -0.49 -14.64
N LEU A 29 5.67 -0.38 -14.25
CA LEU A 29 4.82 0.73 -14.66
C LEU A 29 5.26 2.07 -14.06
N ILE A 30 5.71 2.07 -12.79
CA ILE A 30 6.27 3.25 -12.14
C ILE A 30 7.57 3.67 -12.82
N LYS A 31 8.48 2.72 -13.13
CA LYS A 31 9.71 3.01 -13.89
C LYS A 31 9.40 3.58 -15.26
N LEU A 32 8.50 2.94 -16.01
CA LEU A 32 8.08 3.41 -17.33
C LEU A 32 7.51 4.84 -17.27
N LYS A 33 6.70 5.15 -16.26
CA LYS A 33 6.16 6.50 -16.03
C LYS A 33 7.30 7.51 -15.85
N TRP A 34 8.22 7.23 -14.93
CA TRP A 34 9.29 8.17 -14.59
C TRP A 34 10.38 8.26 -15.67
N ASP A 35 10.71 7.18 -16.35
CA ASP A 35 11.63 7.18 -17.50
C ASP A 35 11.08 8.04 -18.64
N LEU A 36 9.77 7.97 -18.90
CA LEU A 36 9.11 8.81 -19.88
C LEU A 36 9.18 10.29 -19.48
N VAL A 37 8.85 10.60 -18.22
CA VAL A 37 8.96 11.97 -17.68
C VAL A 37 10.39 12.51 -17.78
N GLU A 38 11.39 11.71 -17.41
CA GLU A 38 12.80 12.08 -17.49
C GLU A 38 13.24 12.34 -18.94
N ASN A 39 12.85 11.48 -19.88
CA ASN A 39 13.15 11.69 -21.30
C ASN A 39 12.56 13.01 -21.83
N TYR A 40 11.32 13.37 -21.45
CA TYR A 40 10.72 14.64 -21.84
C TYR A 40 11.38 15.84 -21.14
N LEU A 41 11.76 15.71 -19.86
CA LEU A 41 12.52 16.73 -19.15
C LEU A 41 13.89 16.98 -19.78
N GLN A 42 14.61 15.93 -20.19
CA GLN A 42 15.92 16.06 -20.83
C GLN A 42 15.81 16.67 -22.22
N VAL A 43 14.78 16.32 -23.01
CA VAL A 43 14.50 16.96 -24.30
C VAL A 43 14.16 18.44 -24.12
N SER A 44 13.36 18.79 -23.10
CA SER A 44 13.05 20.17 -22.75
C SER A 44 14.32 20.94 -22.37
N LYS A 45 15.14 20.42 -21.43
CA LYS A 45 16.42 21.02 -21.02
C LYS A 45 17.40 21.19 -22.19
N ARG A 46 17.51 20.18 -23.08
CA ARG A 46 18.39 20.23 -24.26
C ARG A 46 17.93 21.30 -25.25
N ASN A 47 16.63 21.50 -25.44
CA ASN A 47 16.11 22.56 -26.30
C ASN A 47 16.31 23.96 -25.69
N THR A 48 16.21 24.11 -24.37
CA THR A 48 16.41 25.40 -23.67
C THR A 48 17.88 25.85 -23.70
N LEU A 49 18.86 24.93 -23.72
CA LEU A 49 20.29 25.27 -23.76
C LEU A 49 20.73 25.97 -25.07
N TYR A 50 20.00 25.81 -26.18
CA TYR A 50 20.34 26.42 -27.47
C TYR A 50 19.70 27.79 -27.72
N LEU A 51 18.80 28.26 -26.85
CA LEU A 51 18.12 29.55 -26.96
C LEU A 51 18.35 30.36 -25.68
N SER A 52 19.42 31.19 -25.66
CA SER A 52 19.62 32.25 -24.65
C SER A 52 18.64 33.42 -24.81
N THR A 53 17.38 33.13 -25.08
CA THR A 53 16.31 34.12 -25.19
C THR A 53 15.12 33.58 -24.42
N GLY A 54 14.81 34.21 -23.29
CA GLY A 54 13.83 33.75 -22.29
C GLY A 54 12.42 33.54 -22.85
N GLN A 55 12.16 32.33 -23.33
CA GLN A 55 10.83 31.77 -23.49
C GLN A 55 10.76 30.47 -22.69
N ASP A 56 9.76 30.40 -21.81
CA ASP A 56 9.44 29.29 -20.92
C ASP A 56 9.29 27.97 -21.70
N GLY A 57 10.39 27.24 -21.84
CA GLY A 57 10.46 26.06 -22.70
C GLY A 57 9.60 24.90 -22.18
N ASN A 58 8.43 24.67 -22.77
CA ASN A 58 7.64 23.41 -22.76
C ASN A 58 7.51 22.63 -21.43
N ILE A 59 7.65 23.28 -20.27
CA ILE A 59 7.41 22.66 -18.95
C ILE A 59 5.95 22.19 -18.87
N HIS A 60 5.03 22.97 -19.45
CA HIS A 60 3.61 22.63 -19.56
C HIS A 60 3.35 21.34 -20.34
N MET A 61 4.11 21.06 -21.41
CA MET A 61 3.95 19.82 -22.19
C MET A 61 4.43 18.60 -21.40
N THR A 62 5.59 18.72 -20.74
CA THR A 62 6.12 17.65 -19.88
C THR A 62 5.16 17.34 -18.73
N TRP A 63 4.58 18.38 -18.13
CA TRP A 63 3.55 18.26 -17.10
C TRP A 63 2.30 17.57 -17.65
N LEU A 64 1.78 18.00 -18.80
CA LEU A 64 0.60 17.42 -19.44
C LEU A 64 0.81 15.94 -19.79
N CYS A 65 2.01 15.54 -20.21
CA CYS A 65 2.36 14.13 -20.45
C CYS A 65 2.41 13.31 -19.16
N ALA A 66 3.06 13.82 -18.10
CA ALA A 66 3.12 13.15 -16.79
C ALA A 66 1.72 12.97 -16.17
N LEU A 67 0.92 14.03 -16.21
CA LEU A 67 -0.47 14.03 -15.77
C LEU A 67 -1.32 13.09 -16.61
N GLY A 68 -1.23 13.18 -17.93
CA GLY A 68 -2.01 12.38 -18.87
C GLY A 68 -1.82 10.89 -18.64
N PHE A 69 -0.59 10.47 -18.35
CA PHE A 69 -0.29 9.07 -18.05
C PHE A 69 -0.90 8.61 -16.72
N GLY A 70 -0.74 9.40 -15.64
CA GLY A 70 -1.35 9.10 -14.34
C GLY A 70 -2.88 9.08 -14.40
N LEU A 71 -3.49 10.06 -15.07
CA LEU A 71 -4.93 10.15 -15.30
C LEU A 71 -5.45 8.96 -16.11
N ALA A 72 -4.76 8.59 -17.19
CA ALA A 72 -5.12 7.41 -17.99
C ALA A 72 -5.13 6.14 -17.14
N MET A 73 -4.11 5.94 -16.28
CA MET A 73 -4.04 4.80 -15.37
C MET A 73 -5.19 4.79 -14.35
N VAL A 74 -5.54 5.92 -13.75
CA VAL A 74 -6.66 6.02 -12.79
C VAL A 74 -8.01 5.75 -13.45
N VAL A 75 -8.24 6.30 -14.65
CA VAL A 75 -9.49 6.07 -15.41
C VAL A 75 -9.64 4.60 -15.76
N LEU A 76 -8.56 3.95 -16.22
CA LEU A 76 -8.56 2.50 -16.51
C LEU A 76 -8.76 1.66 -15.24
N SER A 77 -8.15 2.06 -14.12
CA SER A 77 -8.30 1.39 -12.83
C SER A 77 -9.75 1.43 -12.33
N SER A 78 -10.30 2.64 -12.19
CA SER A 78 -11.67 2.86 -11.70
C SER A 78 -12.71 2.28 -12.67
N GLY A 79 -12.45 2.36 -13.99
CA GLY A 79 -13.27 1.72 -15.01
C GLY A 79 -13.30 0.20 -14.87
N SER A 80 -12.17 -0.42 -14.58
CA SER A 80 -12.08 -1.87 -14.34
C SER A 80 -12.99 -2.31 -13.18
N VAL A 81 -13.03 -1.56 -12.07
CA VAL A 81 -13.94 -1.87 -10.96
C VAL A 81 -15.40 -1.69 -11.35
N LEU A 82 -15.76 -0.56 -11.97
CA LEU A 82 -17.15 -0.20 -12.22
C LEU A 82 -17.82 -1.00 -13.35
N PHE A 83 -17.04 -1.51 -14.30
CA PHE A 83 -17.55 -2.26 -15.45
C PHE A 83 -17.31 -3.77 -15.38
N ILE A 84 -16.18 -4.21 -14.80
CA ILE A 84 -15.85 -5.65 -14.73
C ILE A 84 -16.40 -6.27 -13.44
N CYS A 85 -16.35 -5.56 -12.31
CA CYS A 85 -16.78 -6.14 -11.03
C CYS A 85 -18.30 -6.07 -10.87
N PRO A 86 -19.00 -7.22 -10.73
CA PRO A 86 -20.47 -7.25 -10.65
C PRO A 86 -21.04 -6.59 -9.39
N ALA A 87 -20.25 -6.49 -8.31
CA ALA A 87 -20.65 -5.81 -7.07
C ALA A 87 -20.51 -4.28 -7.14
N GLY A 88 -19.85 -3.71 -8.16
CA GLY A 88 -19.71 -2.26 -8.33
C GLY A 88 -18.99 -1.53 -7.19
N SER A 89 -18.27 -2.27 -6.35
CA SER A 89 -17.46 -1.82 -5.21
C SER A 89 -16.11 -2.53 -5.27
N PRO A 90 -14.99 -1.84 -4.97
CA PRO A 90 -13.71 -2.50 -4.79
C PRO A 90 -13.88 -3.53 -3.67
N SER A 91 -13.81 -4.81 -4.02
CA SER A 91 -14.14 -5.89 -3.11
C SER A 91 -13.09 -5.90 -1.99
N GLY A 92 -13.53 -5.66 -0.75
CA GLY A 92 -12.64 -5.35 0.37
C GLY A 92 -12.43 -6.51 1.36
N LEU A 93 -11.58 -6.23 2.34
CA LEU A 93 -11.41 -7.03 3.55
C LEU A 93 -12.73 -7.20 4.34
N PRO A 94 -13.59 -6.17 4.51
CA PRO A 94 -14.84 -6.31 5.26
C PRO A 94 -15.79 -7.37 4.70
N GLU A 95 -15.87 -7.53 3.38
CA GLU A 95 -16.71 -8.57 2.76
C GLU A 95 -16.17 -9.97 3.02
N ILE A 96 -14.85 -10.15 3.03
CA ILE A 96 -14.22 -11.44 3.38
C ILE A 96 -14.51 -11.76 4.85
N ILE A 97 -14.32 -10.78 5.75
CA ILE A 97 -14.64 -10.93 7.18
C ILE A 97 -16.12 -11.30 7.36
N GLY A 98 -17.02 -10.59 6.67
CA GLY A 98 -18.45 -10.90 6.68
C GLY A 98 -18.73 -12.31 6.21
N TYR A 99 -18.10 -12.75 5.12
CA TYR A 99 -18.28 -14.11 4.59
C TYR A 99 -17.79 -15.18 5.56
N LEU A 100 -16.59 -14.99 6.12
CA LEU A 100 -16.01 -15.93 7.07
C LEU A 100 -16.80 -15.94 8.38
N ASN A 101 -17.40 -14.85 8.80
CA ASN A 101 -18.32 -14.82 9.95
C ASN A 101 -19.72 -15.39 9.65
N GLY A 102 -19.95 -15.95 8.46
CA GLY A 102 -21.15 -16.74 8.13
C GLY A 102 -22.19 -16.02 7.27
N THR A 103 -21.91 -14.81 6.79
CA THR A 103 -22.84 -14.11 5.88
C THR A 103 -22.60 -14.52 4.42
N SER A 104 -23.66 -14.76 3.65
CA SER A 104 -23.50 -15.11 2.23
C SER A 104 -23.52 -13.85 1.37
N ILE A 105 -22.35 -13.41 0.88
CA ILE A 105 -22.23 -12.27 -0.03
C ILE A 105 -22.15 -12.79 -1.47
N ARG A 106 -23.07 -12.35 -2.33
CA ARG A 106 -23.15 -12.80 -3.72
C ARG A 106 -22.00 -12.22 -4.55
N HIS A 107 -21.44 -13.04 -5.45
CA HIS A 107 -20.37 -12.66 -6.40
C HIS A 107 -19.04 -12.23 -5.79
N LEU A 108 -18.82 -12.47 -4.49
CA LEU A 108 -17.56 -12.19 -3.80
C LEU A 108 -16.38 -12.93 -4.46
N PHE A 109 -16.54 -14.24 -4.70
CA PHE A 109 -15.48 -15.10 -5.22
C PHE A 109 -15.50 -15.32 -6.75
N ASN A 110 -15.97 -14.35 -7.53
CA ASN A 110 -16.05 -14.49 -9.00
C ASN A 110 -14.71 -14.17 -9.68
N ILE A 111 -14.36 -14.87 -10.77
CA ILE A 111 -13.18 -14.59 -11.59
C ILE A 111 -13.21 -13.18 -12.20
N LYS A 112 -14.39 -12.63 -12.48
CA LYS A 112 -14.52 -11.23 -12.92
C LYS A 112 -14.06 -10.25 -11.82
N THR A 113 -14.40 -10.55 -10.56
CA THR A 113 -13.95 -9.77 -9.40
C THR A 113 -12.44 -9.90 -9.22
N PHE A 114 -11.88 -11.10 -9.43
CA PHE A 114 -10.42 -11.33 -9.43
C PHE A 114 -9.70 -10.41 -10.44
N LEU A 115 -10.09 -10.48 -11.72
CA LEU A 115 -9.45 -9.70 -12.79
C LEU A 115 -9.63 -8.20 -12.60
N GLY A 116 -10.85 -7.76 -12.26
CA GLY A 116 -11.14 -6.33 -12.06
C GLY A 116 -10.37 -5.75 -10.87
N THR A 117 -10.26 -6.48 -9.77
CA THR A 117 -9.51 -6.06 -8.58
C THR A 117 -8.01 -6.05 -8.84
N PHE A 118 -7.48 -7.08 -9.51
CA PHE A 118 -6.06 -7.17 -9.87
C PHE A 118 -5.63 -5.99 -10.77
N VAL A 119 -6.34 -5.76 -11.88
CA VAL A 119 -6.02 -4.68 -12.82
C VAL A 119 -6.19 -3.31 -12.16
N SER A 120 -7.28 -3.11 -11.40
CA SER A 120 -7.50 -1.84 -10.71
C SER A 120 -6.41 -1.55 -9.69
N CYS A 121 -6.03 -2.52 -8.86
CA CYS A 121 -5.00 -2.36 -7.84
C CYS A 121 -3.65 -1.96 -8.46
N VAL A 122 -3.19 -2.70 -9.48
CA VAL A 122 -1.90 -2.43 -10.13
C VAL A 122 -1.86 -1.04 -10.74
N LEU A 123 -2.91 -0.65 -11.48
CA LEU A 123 -2.97 0.64 -12.15
C LEU A 123 -3.14 1.81 -11.17
N ALA A 124 -3.89 1.63 -10.09
CA ALA A 124 -4.10 2.67 -9.08
C ALA A 124 -2.82 3.00 -8.31
N VAL A 125 -2.09 1.96 -7.89
CA VAL A 125 -0.82 2.13 -7.18
C VAL A 125 0.23 2.71 -8.12
N ALA A 126 0.31 2.23 -9.38
CA ALA A 126 1.24 2.78 -10.37
C ALA A 126 0.96 4.25 -10.74
N ALA A 127 -0.32 4.65 -10.74
CA ALA A 127 -0.71 6.04 -10.97
C ALA A 127 -0.19 7.00 -9.89
N GLY A 128 0.04 6.52 -8.67
CA GLY A 128 0.48 7.33 -7.52
C GLY A 128 -0.66 7.79 -6.60
N LEU A 129 -1.83 7.15 -6.69
CA LEU A 129 -2.93 7.40 -5.76
C LEU A 129 -2.55 6.96 -4.34
N PHE A 130 -3.11 7.60 -3.30
CA PHE A 130 -2.85 7.29 -1.88
C PHE A 130 -3.43 5.94 -1.45
N CYS A 131 -2.84 4.87 -1.96
CA CYS A 131 -3.25 3.51 -1.75
C CYS A 131 -2.07 2.55 -1.87
N GLY A 132 -2.27 1.33 -1.39
CA GLY A 132 -1.32 0.24 -1.55
C GLY A 132 -1.98 -1.07 -1.98
N PRO A 133 -1.17 -2.05 -2.45
CA PRO A 133 -1.67 -3.34 -2.90
C PRO A 133 -2.05 -4.30 -1.76
N GLU A 134 -1.72 -3.97 -0.51
CA GLU A 134 -1.85 -4.85 0.67
C GLU A 134 -3.28 -5.33 0.87
N GLY A 135 -4.25 -4.40 0.82
CA GLY A 135 -5.67 -4.70 1.04
C GLY A 135 -6.26 -5.60 -0.06
N PRO A 136 -6.16 -5.21 -1.34
CA PRO A 136 -6.59 -6.04 -2.47
C PRO A 136 -5.93 -7.42 -2.48
N MET A 137 -4.68 -7.54 -2.03
CA MET A 137 -3.99 -8.82 -1.98
C MET A 137 -4.62 -9.81 -1.00
N ILE A 138 -5.20 -9.36 0.11
CA ILE A 138 -5.98 -10.22 1.02
C ILE A 138 -7.16 -10.85 0.26
N HIS A 139 -7.83 -10.03 -0.54
CA HIS A 139 -8.97 -10.46 -1.34
C HIS A 139 -8.58 -11.42 -2.45
N LEU A 140 -7.55 -11.09 -3.21
CA LEU A 140 -7.05 -11.95 -4.26
C LEU A 140 -6.52 -13.28 -3.70
N GLY A 141 -5.90 -13.25 -2.51
CA GLY A 141 -5.51 -14.44 -1.76
C GLY A 141 -6.71 -15.30 -1.35
N ALA A 142 -7.77 -14.68 -0.82
CA ALA A 142 -9.03 -15.35 -0.49
C ALA A 142 -9.70 -16.00 -1.73
N LEU A 143 -9.68 -15.31 -2.87
CA LEU A 143 -10.13 -15.83 -4.18
C LEU A 143 -9.30 -17.04 -4.62
N LEU A 144 -7.98 -16.98 -4.49
CA LEU A 144 -7.07 -18.11 -4.76
C LEU A 144 -7.19 -19.24 -3.73
N GLY A 145 -7.72 -18.98 -2.53
CA GLY A 145 -8.13 -20.05 -1.60
C GLY A 145 -9.45 -20.71 -2.02
N CYS A 146 -10.40 -19.93 -2.55
CA CYS A 146 -11.70 -20.42 -3.00
C CYS A 146 -11.63 -21.19 -4.33
N GLY A 147 -10.88 -20.71 -5.33
CA GLY A 147 -10.89 -21.28 -6.68
C GLY A 147 -10.40 -22.74 -6.75
N PRO A 148 -9.13 -23.01 -6.41
CA PRO A 148 -8.52 -24.34 -6.40
C PRO A 148 -9.20 -25.33 -5.44
N SER A 149 -9.80 -24.86 -4.35
CA SER A 149 -10.50 -25.76 -3.42
C SER A 149 -11.84 -26.28 -3.94
N GLN A 150 -12.50 -25.54 -4.84
CA GLN A 150 -13.76 -25.96 -5.44
C GLN A 150 -13.57 -26.61 -6.82
N MET A 151 -12.58 -26.16 -7.61
CA MET A 151 -12.34 -26.54 -9.02
C MET A 151 -13.62 -26.59 -9.86
N GLN A 152 -14.53 -25.67 -9.58
CA GLN A 152 -15.74 -25.41 -10.36
C GLN A 152 -15.73 -23.93 -10.69
N SER A 153 -15.80 -23.61 -11.98
CA SER A 153 -15.95 -22.25 -12.44
C SER A 153 -17.19 -22.14 -13.31
N ASP A 154 -18.28 -21.65 -12.72
CA ASP A 154 -19.52 -21.37 -13.45
C ASP A 154 -19.30 -20.33 -14.56
N THR A 155 -18.29 -19.47 -14.42
CA THR A 155 -17.97 -18.43 -15.41
C THR A 155 -17.18 -18.96 -16.60
N LEU A 156 -16.34 -19.98 -16.41
CA LEU A 156 -15.55 -20.60 -17.48
C LEU A 156 -16.18 -21.91 -18.00
N GLY A 157 -17.25 -22.40 -17.38
CA GLY A 157 -17.88 -23.69 -17.71
C GLY A 157 -17.01 -24.91 -17.39
N ILE A 158 -15.97 -24.75 -16.56
CA ILE A 158 -15.01 -25.80 -16.23
C ILE A 158 -15.44 -26.48 -14.92
N HIS A 159 -15.74 -27.77 -15.00
CA HIS A 159 -16.02 -28.63 -13.86
C HIS A 159 -15.06 -29.81 -13.85
N LEU A 160 -13.96 -29.70 -13.10
CA LEU A 160 -12.99 -30.78 -12.97
C LEU A 160 -13.36 -31.67 -11.77
N PRO A 161 -13.30 -33.01 -11.88
CA PRO A 161 -13.62 -33.93 -10.80
C PRO A 161 -12.44 -34.13 -9.82
N ILE A 162 -11.62 -33.10 -9.61
CA ILE A 162 -10.46 -33.12 -8.73
C ILE A 162 -10.84 -32.36 -7.44
N PHE A 163 -10.42 -32.85 -6.27
CA PHE A 163 -10.71 -32.27 -4.96
C PHE A 163 -12.21 -32.14 -4.58
N THR A 164 -13.07 -33.02 -5.10
CA THR A 164 -14.52 -33.02 -4.81
C THR A 164 -14.86 -33.11 -3.31
N ARG A 165 -13.99 -33.75 -2.51
CA ARG A 165 -14.06 -33.83 -1.04
C ARG A 165 -14.17 -32.46 -0.35
N PHE A 166 -13.49 -31.45 -0.88
CA PHE A 166 -13.39 -30.12 -0.26
C PHE A 166 -14.50 -29.15 -0.68
N ARG A 167 -15.53 -29.64 -1.37
CA ARG A 167 -16.72 -28.88 -1.77
C ARG A 167 -17.75 -28.72 -0.64
N ASN A 168 -17.28 -28.62 0.60
CA ASN A 168 -18.10 -28.32 1.76
C ASN A 168 -17.85 -26.88 2.22
N SER A 169 -18.79 -26.30 2.97
CA SER A 169 -18.65 -24.92 3.45
C SER A 169 -17.52 -24.74 4.47
N ALA A 170 -17.25 -25.78 5.28
CA ALA A 170 -16.24 -25.75 6.33
C ALA A 170 -14.80 -25.71 5.79
N ASP A 171 -14.46 -26.59 4.84
CA ASP A 171 -13.13 -26.60 4.24
C ASP A 171 -12.97 -25.41 3.29
N LYS A 172 -14.02 -25.04 2.55
CA LYS A 172 -14.02 -23.80 1.75
C LYS A 172 -13.66 -22.58 2.60
N ARG A 173 -14.30 -22.41 3.77
CA ARG A 173 -13.98 -21.33 4.72
C ARG A 173 -12.52 -21.41 5.20
N SER A 174 -12.04 -22.62 5.48
CA SER A 174 -10.65 -22.86 5.91
C SER A 174 -9.63 -22.44 4.85
N PHE A 175 -9.83 -22.83 3.57
CA PHE A 175 -8.94 -22.47 2.48
C PHE A 175 -8.98 -20.98 2.13
N ILE A 176 -10.15 -20.36 2.20
CA ILE A 176 -10.30 -18.90 2.02
C ILE A 176 -9.54 -18.15 3.12
N THR A 177 -9.65 -18.59 4.37
CA THR A 177 -8.94 -18.01 5.51
C THR A 177 -7.42 -18.14 5.31
N ALA A 178 -6.94 -19.33 4.93
CA ALA A 178 -5.53 -19.56 4.65
C ALA A 178 -5.01 -18.71 3.46
N GLY A 179 -5.80 -18.60 2.40
CA GLY A 179 -5.48 -17.77 1.23
C GLY A 179 -5.40 -16.27 1.56
N ALA A 180 -6.32 -15.76 2.39
CA ALA A 180 -6.31 -14.38 2.88
C ALA A 180 -5.02 -14.08 3.68
N GLY A 181 -4.64 -14.98 4.60
CA GLY A 181 -3.39 -14.87 5.36
C GLY A 181 -2.14 -14.98 4.50
N ALA A 182 -2.15 -15.88 3.52
CA ALA A 182 -1.07 -16.01 2.53
C ALA A 182 -0.89 -14.73 1.70
N GLY A 183 -1.98 -14.02 1.40
CA GLY A 183 -1.94 -12.73 0.70
C GLY A 183 -1.15 -11.67 1.49
N ILE A 184 -1.43 -11.55 2.78
CA ILE A 184 -0.72 -10.63 3.68
C ILE A 184 0.73 -11.05 3.86
N ALA A 185 0.95 -12.35 4.11
CA ALA A 185 2.27 -12.92 4.25
C ALA A 185 3.14 -12.58 3.02
N SER A 186 2.62 -12.75 1.81
CA SER A 186 3.32 -12.42 0.56
C SER A 186 3.71 -10.94 0.43
N VAL A 187 2.86 -10.01 0.88
CA VAL A 187 3.15 -8.56 0.74
C VAL A 187 4.15 -8.06 1.78
N PHE A 188 3.97 -8.46 3.03
CA PHE A 188 4.86 -8.04 4.14
C PHE A 188 6.08 -8.94 4.29
N ARG A 189 6.16 -10.04 3.53
CA ARG A 189 7.20 -11.07 3.67
C ARG A 189 7.29 -11.65 5.10
N ALA A 190 6.16 -11.68 5.80
CA ALA A 190 6.05 -12.06 7.21
C ALA A 190 5.03 -13.20 7.38
N PRO A 191 5.45 -14.48 7.33
CA PRO A 191 4.52 -15.61 7.34
C PRO A 191 3.77 -15.75 8.68
N ILE A 192 4.45 -15.48 9.81
CA ILE A 192 3.83 -15.48 11.14
C ILE A 192 2.86 -14.30 11.26
N GLY A 193 3.22 -13.12 10.72
CA GLY A 193 2.34 -11.96 10.67
C GLY A 193 1.03 -12.23 9.93
N GLY A 194 1.09 -12.92 8.79
CA GLY A 194 -0.09 -13.36 8.03
C GLY A 194 -0.98 -14.32 8.81
N LEU A 195 -0.39 -15.32 9.49
CA LEU A 195 -1.14 -16.23 10.36
C LEU A 195 -1.87 -15.48 11.48
N LEU A 196 -1.15 -14.63 12.22
CA LEU A 196 -1.71 -13.88 13.33
C LEU A 196 -2.78 -12.89 12.89
N PHE A 197 -2.59 -12.25 11.73
CA PHE A 197 -3.63 -11.40 11.15
C PHE A 197 -4.91 -12.19 10.89
N THR A 198 -4.80 -13.42 10.37
CA THR A 198 -6.01 -14.22 10.13
C THR A 198 -6.71 -14.67 11.40
N LEU A 199 -5.96 -14.82 12.50
CA LEU A 199 -6.50 -15.11 13.83
C LEU A 199 -7.17 -13.89 14.46
N GLU A 200 -6.60 -12.70 14.25
CA GLU A 200 -7.04 -11.45 14.88
C GLU A 200 -8.23 -10.81 14.14
N GLU A 201 -8.23 -10.80 12.80
CA GLU A 201 -9.20 -10.04 11.99
C GLU A 201 -10.13 -10.90 11.13
N VAL A 202 -9.64 -12.04 10.64
CA VAL A 202 -10.27 -12.68 9.46
C VAL A 202 -11.26 -13.77 9.83
N SER A 203 -11.00 -14.57 10.87
CA SER A 203 -11.91 -15.63 11.30
C SER A 203 -12.05 -15.72 12.82
N SER A 204 -13.30 -15.74 13.28
CA SER A 204 -13.66 -15.89 14.70
C SER A 204 -13.53 -17.32 15.25
N PHE A 205 -13.50 -18.33 14.38
CA PHE A 205 -13.44 -19.75 14.77
C PHE A 205 -12.18 -20.40 14.22
N TRP A 206 -11.40 -21.05 15.09
CA TRP A 206 -10.12 -21.64 14.75
C TRP A 206 -9.83 -22.93 15.50
N ASP A 207 -9.25 -23.88 14.76
CA ASP A 207 -8.62 -25.08 15.31
C ASP A 207 -7.10 -24.95 15.20
N ILE A 208 -6.36 -25.50 16.17
CA ILE A 208 -4.89 -25.51 16.15
C ILE A 208 -4.33 -26.17 14.88
N ARG A 209 -5.02 -27.18 14.34
CA ARG A 209 -4.64 -27.83 13.08
C ARG A 209 -4.76 -26.88 11.89
N LEU A 210 -5.82 -26.06 11.86
CA LEU A 210 -5.99 -25.04 10.83
C LEU A 210 -4.90 -23.97 10.95
N ALA A 211 -4.52 -23.58 12.17
CA ALA A 211 -3.42 -22.63 12.39
C ALA A 211 -2.11 -23.11 11.75
N TRP A 212 -1.71 -24.37 11.97
CA TRP A 212 -0.52 -24.94 11.33
C TRP A 212 -0.62 -25.03 9.81
N GLN A 213 -1.80 -25.34 9.28
CA GLN A 213 -2.04 -25.38 7.83
C GLN A 213 -1.99 -24.00 7.19
N THR A 214 -2.59 -23.00 7.83
CA THR A 214 -2.52 -21.60 7.41
C THR A 214 -1.08 -21.10 7.49
N PHE A 215 -0.35 -21.43 8.56
CA PHE A 215 1.06 -21.09 8.68
C PHE A 215 1.89 -21.65 7.51
N PHE A 216 1.69 -22.93 7.16
CA PHE A 216 2.35 -23.55 6.03
C PHE A 216 1.97 -22.89 4.69
N CYS A 217 0.70 -22.53 4.50
CA CYS A 217 0.24 -21.77 3.34
C CYS A 217 0.94 -20.40 3.24
N CYS A 218 1.01 -19.65 4.35
CA CYS A 218 1.71 -18.38 4.45
C CYS A 218 3.21 -18.52 4.15
N LEU A 219 3.86 -19.56 4.69
CA LEU A 219 5.28 -19.85 4.46
C LEU A 219 5.56 -20.14 2.98
N MET A 220 4.68 -20.88 2.30
CA MET A 220 4.79 -21.14 0.86
C MET A 220 4.58 -19.90 0.01
N ALA A 221 3.67 -19.01 0.42
CA ALA A 221 3.48 -17.74 -0.25
C ALA A 221 4.71 -16.82 -0.13
N THR A 222 5.25 -16.65 1.08
CA THR A 222 6.46 -15.84 1.30
C THR A 222 7.67 -16.41 0.58
N PHE A 223 7.89 -17.72 0.71
CA PHE A 223 8.99 -18.42 0.05
C PHE A 223 8.93 -18.22 -1.47
N THR A 224 7.75 -18.38 -2.07
CA THR A 224 7.58 -18.25 -3.53
C THR A 224 7.78 -16.81 -3.98
N THR A 225 7.25 -15.82 -3.24
CA THR A 225 7.47 -14.40 -3.55
C THR A 225 8.95 -14.03 -3.47
N ASP A 226 9.66 -14.45 -2.42
CA ASP A 226 11.07 -14.12 -2.24
C ASP A 226 11.97 -14.82 -3.25
N LEU A 227 11.71 -16.09 -3.55
CA LEU A 227 12.45 -16.84 -4.57
C LEU A 227 12.34 -16.16 -5.94
N LEU A 228 11.12 -15.77 -6.35
CA LEU A 228 10.89 -15.12 -7.64
C LEU A 228 11.44 -13.69 -7.66
N SER A 229 11.23 -12.90 -6.60
CA SER A 229 11.78 -11.54 -6.51
C SER A 229 13.31 -11.49 -6.51
N SER A 230 13.97 -12.51 -5.97
CA SER A 230 15.44 -12.55 -5.97
C SER A 230 16.00 -12.99 -7.33
N SER A 231 15.29 -13.88 -8.03
CA SER A 231 15.70 -14.34 -9.35
C SER A 231 15.40 -13.36 -10.48
N LEU A 232 14.31 -12.59 -10.35
CA LEU A 232 13.75 -11.75 -11.41
C LEU A 232 13.60 -10.32 -10.91
N CYS A 233 14.14 -9.37 -11.65
CA CYS A 233 13.93 -7.95 -11.43
C CYS A 233 13.55 -7.29 -12.76
N GLY A 234 12.38 -6.68 -12.86
CA GLY A 234 11.90 -6.11 -14.13
C GLY A 234 11.50 -7.17 -15.16
N PHE A 235 11.17 -8.41 -14.73
CA PHE A 235 11.09 -9.61 -15.59
C PHE A 235 12.42 -10.01 -16.26
N VAL A 236 13.53 -9.36 -15.91
CA VAL A 236 14.86 -9.72 -16.38
C VAL A 236 15.50 -10.68 -15.38
N TYR A 237 15.99 -11.81 -15.90
CA TYR A 237 16.70 -12.81 -15.10
C TYR A 237 18.09 -12.30 -14.72
N ARG A 238 18.36 -12.18 -13.41
CA ARG A 238 19.63 -11.66 -12.88
C ARG A 238 20.74 -12.70 -12.77
N GLY A 239 20.54 -13.95 -13.20
CA GLY A 239 21.57 -15.00 -13.14
C GLY A 239 21.65 -15.77 -11.82
N HIS A 240 20.85 -15.41 -10.82
CA HIS A 240 21.00 -15.87 -9.43
C HIS A 240 19.72 -16.56 -8.90
N PHE A 241 19.24 -17.60 -9.59
CA PHE A 241 18.13 -18.41 -9.09
C PHE A 241 18.54 -19.14 -7.79
N GLY A 242 17.77 -18.96 -6.72
CA GLY A 242 18.01 -19.60 -5.42
C GLY A 242 18.85 -18.80 -4.43
N PHE A 243 19.35 -17.61 -4.80
CA PHE A 243 19.86 -16.66 -3.82
C PHE A 243 18.68 -15.94 -3.16
N PHE A 244 18.63 -15.93 -1.83
CA PHE A 244 17.67 -15.10 -1.09
C PHE A 244 18.33 -13.77 -0.81
N GLU A 245 17.88 -12.71 -1.48
CA GLU A 245 18.35 -11.36 -1.18
C GLU A 245 17.81 -10.99 0.22
N ALA A 246 18.69 -11.01 1.22
CA ALA A 246 18.34 -10.80 2.64
C ALA A 246 17.90 -9.35 2.95
N GLU A 247 17.67 -8.53 1.93
CA GLU A 247 17.71 -7.07 2.03
C GLU A 247 16.40 -6.40 1.59
N LYS A 248 15.28 -6.72 2.24
CA LYS A 248 14.09 -5.82 2.23
C LYS A 248 13.36 -5.85 3.57
N ARG A 249 14.07 -5.84 4.69
CA ARG A 249 13.44 -5.52 5.99
C ARG A 249 12.99 -4.06 5.96
N ILE A 250 11.71 -3.85 6.25
CA ILE A 250 11.14 -2.50 6.33
C ILE A 250 11.69 -1.79 7.59
N LEU A 251 12.17 -2.55 8.58
CA LEU A 251 12.75 -2.05 9.82
C LEU A 251 14.22 -2.48 10.00
N PHE A 252 15.06 -1.47 10.23
CA PHE A 252 16.40 -1.43 10.84
C PHE A 252 17.42 -2.56 10.58
N TRP A 253 18.60 -2.15 10.11
CA TRP A 253 19.77 -3.00 9.88
C TRP A 253 20.54 -3.38 11.15
N ASN A 254 20.40 -2.60 12.22
CA ASN A 254 21.12 -2.81 13.48
C ASN A 254 20.10 -2.77 14.62
N LEU A 255 20.05 -3.82 15.45
CA LEU A 255 19.39 -3.78 16.76
C LEU A 255 19.91 -2.54 17.47
N LEU A 256 19.00 -1.63 17.78
CA LEU A 256 19.32 -0.43 18.52
C LEU A 256 19.01 -0.72 19.98
N ASP A 257 19.98 -0.48 20.86
CA ASP A 257 19.76 -0.65 22.29
C ASP A 257 18.77 0.44 22.75
N MET A 258 17.55 0.00 23.00
CA MET A 258 16.47 0.86 23.45
C MET A 258 16.65 1.14 24.93
N ASN A 259 16.91 2.40 25.26
CA ASN A 259 16.86 2.82 26.65
C ASN A 259 15.42 2.85 27.16
N VAL A 260 15.27 2.55 28.46
CA VAL A 260 13.97 2.62 29.16
C VAL A 260 13.34 4.01 29.05
N LEU A 261 14.15 5.07 28.90
CA LEU A 261 13.68 6.44 28.68
C LEU A 261 12.86 6.61 27.39
N ALA A 262 13.10 5.79 26.36
CA ALA A 262 12.30 5.79 25.13
C ALA A 262 10.84 5.35 25.37
N PHE A 263 10.55 4.70 26.49
CA PHE A 263 9.19 4.26 26.83
C PHE A 263 8.23 5.45 27.00
N ILE A 264 8.69 6.57 27.56
CA ILE A 264 7.85 7.76 27.75
C ILE A 264 7.37 8.36 26.41
N PRO A 265 8.26 8.72 25.45
CA PRO A 265 7.82 9.24 24.17
C PRO A 265 7.08 8.21 23.32
N THR A 266 7.35 6.90 23.45
CA THR A 266 6.57 5.87 22.75
C THR A 266 5.14 5.76 23.27
N VAL A 267 4.89 5.90 24.58
CA VAL A 267 3.53 5.96 25.14
C VAL A 267 2.79 7.21 24.65
N LEU A 268 3.45 8.37 24.61
CA LEU A 268 2.89 9.60 24.04
C LEU A 268 2.50 9.42 22.56
N LEU A 269 3.38 8.80 21.77
CA LEU A 269 3.10 8.45 20.37
C LEU A 269 1.91 7.49 20.26
N GLY A 270 1.81 6.49 21.13
CA GLY A 270 0.67 5.58 21.20
C GLY A 270 -0.66 6.30 21.44
N MET A 271 -0.69 7.23 22.41
CA MET A 271 -1.89 8.03 22.69
C MET A 271 -2.26 8.94 21.51
N LEU A 272 -1.28 9.61 20.90
CA LEU A 272 -1.49 10.46 19.72
C LEU A 272 -1.97 9.64 18.50
N GLY A 273 -1.36 8.49 18.24
CA GLY A 273 -1.75 7.58 17.18
C GLY A 273 -3.17 7.03 17.37
N GLY A 274 -3.57 6.73 18.61
CA GLY A 274 -4.94 6.34 18.94
C GLY A 274 -5.96 7.46 18.71
N LEU A 275 -5.63 8.70 19.11
CA LEU A 275 -6.51 9.86 18.92
C LEU A 275 -6.65 10.24 17.44
N LEU A 276 -5.52 10.35 16.73
CA LEU A 276 -5.50 10.64 15.29
C LEU A 276 -6.15 9.51 14.49
N GLY A 277 -5.98 8.26 14.92
CA GLY A 277 -6.64 7.11 14.32
C GLY A 277 -8.17 7.16 14.49
N ALA A 278 -8.67 7.52 15.69
CA ALA A 278 -10.09 7.72 15.92
C ALA A 278 -10.67 8.88 15.09
N LEU A 279 -9.91 9.98 14.96
CA LEU A 279 -10.25 11.10 14.07
C LEU A 279 -10.33 10.63 12.62
N PHE A 280 -9.33 9.88 12.14
CA PHE A 280 -9.26 9.34 10.79
C PHE A 280 -10.48 8.47 10.49
N VAL A 281 -10.80 7.51 11.36
CA VAL A 281 -11.97 6.64 11.22
C VAL A 281 -13.26 7.44 11.19
N SER A 282 -13.43 8.42 12.09
CA SER A 282 -14.63 9.26 12.17
C SER A 282 -14.84 10.09 10.89
N LEU A 283 -13.76 10.66 10.36
CA LEU A 283 -13.78 11.40 9.09
C LEU A 283 -14.10 10.47 7.93
N ASN A 284 -13.48 9.30 7.87
CA ASN A 284 -13.71 8.31 6.82
C ASN A 284 -15.18 7.85 6.78
N ILE A 285 -15.78 7.59 7.95
CA ILE A 285 -17.22 7.25 8.05
C ILE A 285 -18.09 8.40 7.53
N LYS A 286 -17.77 9.64 7.91
CA LYS A 286 -18.55 10.83 7.48
C LYS A 286 -18.44 11.07 5.97
N ILE A 287 -17.24 10.95 5.40
CA ILE A 287 -16.99 11.07 3.96
C ILE A 287 -17.75 9.97 3.21
N ASN A 288 -17.66 8.71 3.66
CA ASN A 288 -18.37 7.61 3.01
C ASN A 288 -19.89 7.76 3.11
N LYS A 289 -20.42 8.25 4.24
CA LYS A 289 -21.86 8.54 4.38
C LYS A 289 -22.31 9.64 3.40
N LEU A 290 -21.54 10.72 3.28
CA LEU A 290 -21.81 11.82 2.35
C LEU A 290 -21.73 11.34 0.89
N ARG A 291 -20.71 10.54 0.55
CA ARG A 291 -20.55 9.89 -0.75
C ARG A 291 -21.75 9.02 -1.11
N MET A 292 -22.23 8.21 -0.17
CA MET A 292 -23.40 7.37 -0.35
C MET A 292 -24.66 8.20 -0.58
N GLN A 293 -24.88 9.27 0.18
CA GLN A 293 -26.01 10.19 -0.02
C GLN A 293 -25.97 10.86 -1.40
N PHE A 294 -24.79 11.37 -1.80
CA PHE A 294 -24.58 12.02 -3.08
C PHE A 294 -24.83 11.06 -4.25
N PHE A 295 -24.19 9.89 -4.25
CA PHE A 295 -24.37 8.93 -5.33
C PHE A 295 -25.74 8.27 -5.34
N ASN A 296 -26.40 8.06 -4.19
CA ASN A 296 -27.79 7.55 -4.14
C ASN A 296 -28.80 8.54 -4.72
N SER A 297 -28.48 9.84 -4.71
CA SER A 297 -29.34 10.88 -5.29
C SER A 297 -29.36 10.85 -6.82
N ILE A 298 -28.42 10.15 -7.47
CA ILE A 298 -28.33 10.04 -8.93
C ILE A 298 -29.09 8.78 -9.40
N PRO A 299 -30.26 8.93 -10.06
CA PRO A 299 -31.10 7.78 -10.43
C PRO A 299 -30.54 6.98 -11.62
N LYS A 300 -29.83 7.64 -12.54
CA LYS A 300 -29.27 6.98 -13.74
C LYS A 300 -27.97 6.25 -13.42
N LEU A 301 -27.95 4.93 -13.64
CA LEU A 301 -26.79 4.08 -13.37
C LEU A 301 -25.52 4.52 -14.13
N SER A 302 -25.65 4.90 -15.41
CA SER A 302 -24.50 5.36 -16.20
C SER A 302 -23.89 6.64 -15.62
N LEU A 303 -24.73 7.63 -15.28
CA LEU A 303 -24.30 8.89 -14.68
C LEU A 303 -23.67 8.69 -13.29
N ARG A 304 -24.17 7.70 -12.53
CA ARG A 304 -23.59 7.32 -11.26
C ARG A 304 -22.18 6.73 -11.40
N LYS A 305 -21.98 5.87 -12.41
CA LYS A 305 -20.65 5.29 -12.70
C LYS A 305 -19.67 6.37 -13.16
N THR A 306 -20.08 7.27 -14.05
CA THR A 306 -19.21 8.37 -14.51
C THR A 306 -18.90 9.37 -13.39
N SER A 307 -19.84 9.64 -12.49
CA SER A 307 -19.59 10.49 -11.32
C SER A 307 -18.57 9.89 -10.35
N LYS A 308 -18.60 8.56 -10.13
CA LYS A 308 -17.58 7.84 -9.36
C LYS A 308 -16.19 7.87 -10.02
N LEU A 309 -16.14 7.76 -11.35
CA LEU A 309 -14.91 7.93 -12.13
C LEU A 309 -14.34 9.34 -11.97
N LEU A 310 -15.20 10.35 -12.07
CA LEU A 310 -14.80 11.74 -11.93
C LEU A 310 -14.26 12.03 -10.52
N GLU A 311 -14.86 11.48 -9.46
CA GLU A 311 -14.32 11.60 -8.10
C GLU A 311 -12.87 11.10 -8.01
N THR A 312 -12.57 9.93 -8.57
CA THR A 312 -11.21 9.36 -8.54
C THR A 312 -10.20 10.19 -9.31
N VAL A 313 -10.63 10.83 -10.41
CA VAL A 313 -9.81 11.76 -11.19
C VAL A 313 -9.54 13.04 -10.41
N LEU A 314 -10.58 13.62 -9.78
CA LEU A 314 -10.46 14.84 -8.97
C LEU A 314 -9.49 14.67 -7.79
N ILE A 315 -9.49 13.50 -7.15
CA ILE A 315 -8.53 13.20 -6.06
C ILE A 315 -7.09 13.24 -6.57
N LEU A 316 -6.84 12.66 -7.74
CA LEU A 316 -5.52 12.67 -8.36
C LEU A 316 -5.11 14.09 -8.81
N GLU A 317 -6.03 14.84 -9.42
CA GLU A 317 -5.78 16.23 -9.82
C GLU A 317 -5.48 17.13 -8.63
N LEU A 318 -6.23 16.99 -7.54
CA LEU A 318 -6.01 17.74 -6.30
C LEU A 318 -4.62 17.42 -5.72
N TRP A 319 -4.22 16.15 -5.71
CA TRP A 319 -2.87 15.77 -5.31
C TRP A 319 -1.80 16.42 -6.20
N LEU A 320 -1.96 16.34 -7.52
CA LEU A 320 -0.99 16.87 -8.47
C LEU A 320 -0.88 18.40 -8.37
N ALA A 321 -2.00 19.09 -8.12
CA ALA A 321 -2.02 20.53 -7.88
C ALA A 321 -1.30 20.93 -6.59
N THR A 322 -1.30 20.05 -5.57
CA THR A 322 -0.54 20.26 -4.32
C THR A 322 0.92 19.81 -4.41
N SER A 323 1.31 19.15 -5.51
CA SER A 323 2.68 18.68 -5.71
C SER A 323 3.55 19.79 -6.33
N PRO A 324 4.82 19.94 -5.90
CA PRO A 324 5.80 20.95 -6.35
C PRO A 324 6.17 20.93 -7.83
N LEU A 325 5.68 19.96 -8.60
CA LEU A 325 5.87 19.99 -10.05
C LEU A 325 5.30 21.28 -10.65
N THR A 326 4.35 21.94 -9.97
CA THR A 326 3.86 23.29 -10.27
C THR A 326 4.82 24.41 -9.88
N ASP A 327 5.64 24.25 -8.83
CA ASP A 327 6.66 25.24 -8.41
C ASP A 327 7.91 25.18 -9.30
N MET A 328 8.28 23.99 -9.78
CA MET A 328 9.30 23.84 -10.83
C MET A 328 8.90 24.53 -12.15
N ALA A 329 7.58 24.65 -12.42
CA ALA A 329 7.06 25.43 -13.53
C ALA A 329 7.06 26.95 -13.29
N HIS A 330 7.26 27.39 -12.04
CA HIS A 330 7.43 28.80 -11.66
C HIS A 330 8.91 29.20 -11.47
N GLY A 331 9.86 28.41 -11.98
CA GLY A 331 11.28 28.80 -12.09
C GLY A 331 12.24 28.17 -11.07
N GLY A 332 11.89 27.08 -10.41
CA GLY A 332 12.80 26.33 -9.53
C GLY A 332 13.76 25.42 -10.31
N GLU A 333 15.08 25.54 -10.07
CA GLU A 333 16.10 24.73 -10.75
C GLU A 333 15.97 23.22 -10.48
N ALA A 334 15.70 22.47 -11.55
CA ALA A 334 15.44 21.03 -11.58
C ALA A 334 16.70 20.14 -11.43
N GLY A 335 17.63 20.49 -10.54
CA GLY A 335 18.93 19.80 -10.43
C GLY A 335 19.43 19.48 -9.01
N HIS A 336 18.90 20.12 -7.97
CA HIS A 336 19.49 20.03 -6.63
C HIS A 336 18.46 19.95 -5.49
N VAL A 337 17.40 19.15 -5.66
CA VAL A 337 16.38 18.95 -4.59
C VAL A 337 16.93 18.18 -3.37
N LEU A 338 18.16 17.65 -3.45
CA LEU A 338 18.81 16.95 -2.34
C LEU A 338 19.99 17.72 -1.69
N SER A 339 20.21 19.02 -1.95
CA SER A 339 21.48 19.66 -1.53
C SER A 339 21.45 21.12 -1.08
N ILE A 340 20.30 21.71 -0.70
CA ILE A 340 20.27 23.11 -0.23
C ILE A 340 19.52 23.23 1.10
N PRO A 341 20.18 23.56 2.23
CA PRO A 341 19.58 23.47 3.58
C PRO A 341 18.62 24.60 3.97
N HIS A 342 18.45 25.68 3.18
CA HIS A 342 17.84 26.92 3.69
C HIS A 342 16.74 27.56 2.84
N ALA A 343 16.44 27.04 1.64
CA ALA A 343 15.26 27.45 0.85
C ALA A 343 14.15 26.36 0.85
N ALA A 344 14.15 25.50 1.87
CA ALA A 344 13.81 24.08 1.77
C ALA A 344 12.45 23.64 2.35
N SER A 345 11.58 24.56 2.79
CA SER A 345 10.34 24.17 3.50
C SER A 345 9.24 23.64 2.58
N LEU A 346 8.99 24.30 1.45
CA LEU A 346 7.97 23.86 0.48
C LEU A 346 8.51 22.75 -0.42
N SER A 347 9.79 22.82 -0.84
CA SER A 347 10.48 21.83 -1.69
C SER A 347 10.77 20.49 -0.99
N GLY A 348 10.92 20.48 0.34
CA GLY A 348 11.02 19.24 1.12
C GLY A 348 9.68 18.51 1.30
N ALA A 349 8.58 19.24 1.51
CA ALA A 349 7.23 18.66 1.64
C ALA A 349 6.81 17.97 0.35
N ALA A 350 7.13 18.67 -0.70
CA ALA A 350 7.06 18.35 -2.09
C ALA A 350 7.75 17.05 -2.49
N ALA A 351 9.02 16.87 -2.13
CA ALA A 351 9.73 15.61 -2.37
C ALA A 351 9.04 14.44 -1.65
N LEU A 352 8.64 14.65 -0.39
CA LEU A 352 7.91 13.67 0.40
C LEU A 352 6.56 13.27 -0.22
N LEU A 353 5.81 14.25 -0.75
CA LEU A 353 4.51 14.04 -1.40
C LEU A 353 4.61 13.49 -2.83
N VAL A 354 5.77 13.53 -3.47
CA VAL A 354 6.00 12.93 -4.79
C VAL A 354 6.47 11.49 -4.65
N GLU A 355 7.40 11.22 -3.74
CA GLU A 355 7.80 9.86 -3.36
C GLU A 355 6.79 9.24 -2.38
N ASN A 356 5.51 9.26 -2.74
CA ASN A 356 4.47 8.61 -1.96
C ASN A 356 4.61 7.09 -2.02
N GLY A 357 4.27 6.42 -0.91
CA GLY A 357 4.15 4.97 -0.85
C GLY A 357 5.31 4.29 -0.14
N LYS A 358 5.70 3.09 -0.60
CA LYS A 358 6.73 2.27 0.07
C LYS A 358 8.11 2.94 0.11
N GLN A 359 8.48 3.67 -0.94
CA GLN A 359 9.74 4.40 -0.99
C GLN A 359 9.74 5.55 0.01
N GLY A 360 8.69 6.37 0.05
CA GLY A 360 8.55 7.46 1.04
C GLY A 360 8.62 6.99 2.50
N ILE A 361 7.97 5.86 2.83
CA ILE A 361 8.09 5.25 4.17
C ILE A 361 9.55 4.88 4.45
N THR A 362 10.24 4.29 3.46
CA THR A 362 11.66 3.92 3.60
C THR A 362 12.53 5.14 3.87
N TYR A 363 12.30 6.26 3.18
CA TYR A 363 13.00 7.52 3.46
C TYR A 363 12.71 8.07 4.85
N LEU A 364 11.44 8.03 5.28
CA LEU A 364 11.06 8.45 6.64
C LEU A 364 11.64 7.55 7.74
N PHE A 365 12.01 6.30 7.42
CA PHE A 365 12.66 5.38 8.35
C PHE A 365 14.19 5.43 8.27
N LYS A 366 14.78 6.15 7.30
CA LYS A 366 16.23 6.32 7.24
C LYS A 366 16.73 7.00 8.51
N ARG A 367 17.81 6.43 9.06
CA ARG A 367 18.49 6.87 10.29
C ARG A 367 19.53 7.94 9.99
N GLY A 368 19.86 8.74 11.00
CA GLY A 368 20.92 9.75 10.90
C GLY A 368 20.57 10.97 10.04
N THR A 369 19.34 11.05 9.51
CA THR A 369 18.88 12.11 8.61
C THR A 369 18.10 13.19 9.36
N HIS A 370 18.68 13.71 10.43
CA HIS A 370 18.06 14.68 11.34
C HIS A 370 17.93 16.09 10.74
N GLU A 371 18.76 16.44 9.75
CA GLU A 371 18.69 17.74 9.05
C GLU A 371 18.01 17.67 7.68
N GLU A 372 17.69 16.47 7.17
CA GLU A 372 17.12 16.33 5.81
C GLU A 372 15.68 16.85 5.68
N PHE A 373 14.90 16.83 6.77
CA PHE A 373 13.48 17.21 6.74
C PHE A 373 13.17 18.29 7.78
N GLY A 374 12.69 19.44 7.32
CA GLY A 374 12.20 20.51 8.18
C GLY A 374 10.83 20.23 8.82
N TYR A 375 10.53 20.91 9.92
CA TYR A 375 9.20 20.83 10.56
C TYR A 375 8.06 21.26 9.63
N ALA A 376 8.27 22.33 8.88
CA ALA A 376 7.27 22.86 7.96
C ALA A 376 6.92 21.85 6.85
N SER A 377 7.91 21.11 6.34
CA SER A 377 7.68 20.12 5.29
C SER A 377 6.94 18.89 5.80
N LEU A 378 7.30 18.41 7.00
CA LEU A 378 6.61 17.26 7.61
C LEU A 378 5.17 17.60 8.00
N CYS A 379 4.91 18.79 8.56
CA CYS A 379 3.56 19.22 8.95
C CYS A 379 2.64 19.41 7.73
N THR A 380 3.15 20.01 6.65
CA THR A 380 2.38 20.18 5.41
C THR A 380 2.10 18.83 4.75
N ALA A 381 3.11 17.97 4.61
CA ALA A 381 2.92 16.61 4.12
C ALA A 381 1.90 15.83 4.96
N LEU A 382 1.96 15.92 6.29
CA LEU A 382 1.03 15.24 7.20
C LEU A 382 -0.41 15.69 6.96
N ALA A 383 -0.66 17.00 6.89
CA ALA A 383 -2.00 17.55 6.69
C ALA A 383 -2.61 17.10 5.35
N PHE A 384 -1.87 17.27 4.25
CA PHE A 384 -2.35 16.88 2.91
C PHE A 384 -2.55 15.37 2.80
N TYR A 385 -1.56 14.59 3.23
CA TYR A 385 -1.60 13.13 3.12
C TYR A 385 -2.73 12.54 3.97
N PHE A 386 -2.96 13.06 5.18
CA PHE A 386 -4.06 12.63 6.05
C PHE A 386 -5.44 12.86 5.41
N ILE A 387 -5.68 14.04 4.83
CA ILE A 387 -6.97 14.39 4.22
C ILE A 387 -7.18 13.63 2.91
N LEU A 388 -6.16 13.60 2.03
CA LEU A 388 -6.26 12.94 0.73
C LEU A 388 -6.40 11.42 0.87
N SER A 389 -5.72 10.79 1.83
CA SER A 389 -5.91 9.35 2.11
C SER A 389 -7.31 9.05 2.66
N CYS A 390 -7.85 9.92 3.52
CA CYS A 390 -9.24 9.84 3.98
C CYS A 390 -10.25 9.93 2.82
N TRP A 391 -10.02 10.83 1.86
CA TRP A 391 -10.89 10.96 0.69
C TRP A 391 -10.73 9.77 -0.27
N THR A 392 -9.50 9.34 -0.52
CA THR A 392 -9.20 8.19 -1.39
C THR A 392 -9.85 6.90 -0.88
N ALA A 393 -9.93 6.73 0.44
CA ALA A 393 -10.61 5.61 1.07
C ALA A 393 -12.08 5.50 0.64
N GLY A 394 -12.47 4.35 0.09
CA GLY A 394 -13.84 4.09 -0.38
C GLY A 394 -14.18 4.68 -1.75
N SER A 395 -13.21 5.25 -2.45
CA SER A 395 -13.36 5.62 -3.87
C SER A 395 -13.52 4.37 -4.75
N ALA A 396 -13.90 4.53 -6.02
CA ALA A 396 -14.21 3.42 -6.93
C ALA A 396 -12.96 2.69 -7.49
N VAL A 397 -11.97 2.45 -6.65
CA VAL A 397 -10.67 1.85 -7.01
C VAL A 397 -10.31 0.75 -6.00
N ALA A 398 -9.82 -0.39 -6.48
CA ALA A 398 -9.30 -1.44 -5.62
C ALA A 398 -8.02 -0.95 -4.93
N SER A 399 -8.13 -0.58 -3.67
CA SER A 399 -7.07 0.08 -2.91
C SER A 399 -6.99 -0.45 -1.49
N GLY A 400 -5.76 -0.58 -0.98
CA GLY A 400 -5.46 -0.81 0.42
C GLY A 400 -5.08 0.48 1.13
N LEU A 401 -5.40 0.60 2.42
CA LEU A 401 -5.10 1.77 3.25
C LEU A 401 -3.84 1.60 4.10
N VAL A 402 -3.18 0.43 4.05
CA VAL A 402 -2.05 0.14 4.94
C VAL A 402 -0.88 1.09 4.71
N ILE A 403 -0.44 1.25 3.46
CA ILE A 403 0.61 2.22 3.12
C ILE A 403 0.26 3.64 3.60
N PRO A 404 -0.95 4.18 3.30
CA PRO A 404 -1.32 5.49 3.80
C PRO A 404 -1.29 5.66 5.32
N MET A 405 -1.73 4.63 6.05
CA MET A 405 -1.68 4.63 7.51
C MET A 405 -0.24 4.63 8.03
N LEU A 406 0.63 3.77 7.49
CA LEU A 406 2.04 3.73 7.87
C LEU A 406 2.74 5.07 7.58
N TYR A 407 2.50 5.66 6.42
CA TYR A 407 3.12 6.93 6.02
C TYR A 407 2.67 8.10 6.90
N THR A 408 1.36 8.23 7.14
CA THR A 408 0.80 9.23 8.06
C THR A 408 1.41 9.11 9.46
N GLY A 409 1.53 7.87 9.95
CA GLY A 409 2.15 7.60 11.24
C GLY A 409 3.65 7.93 11.27
N ALA A 410 4.36 7.60 10.20
CA ALA A 410 5.77 7.91 10.05
C ALA A 410 6.06 9.41 10.09
N LEU A 411 5.20 10.24 9.48
CA LEU A 411 5.36 11.69 9.45
C LEU A 411 5.30 12.31 10.85
N TYR A 412 4.25 12.07 11.64
CA TYR A 412 4.19 12.65 12.99
C TYR A 412 5.16 11.99 13.97
N GLY A 413 5.45 10.69 13.79
CA GLY A 413 6.49 10.00 14.54
C GLY A 413 7.85 10.66 14.34
N ARG A 414 8.18 11.01 13.08
CA ARG A 414 9.41 11.73 12.74
C ARG A 414 9.43 13.14 13.32
N ILE A 415 8.31 13.87 13.31
CA ILE A 415 8.19 15.19 13.95
C ILE A 415 8.54 15.09 15.44
N ILE A 416 8.00 14.10 16.15
CA ILE A 416 8.31 13.88 17.58
C ILE A 416 9.76 13.48 17.78
N GLY A 417 10.31 12.66 16.90
CA GLY A 417 11.73 12.33 16.89
C GLY A 417 12.63 13.56 16.76
N LEU A 418 12.29 14.49 15.86
CA LEU A 418 13.02 15.76 15.70
C LEU A 418 12.88 16.67 16.93
N ILE A 419 11.69 16.72 17.55
CA ILE A 419 11.48 17.45 18.81
C ILE A 419 12.42 16.89 19.88
N LEU A 420 12.53 15.57 20.01
CA LEU A 420 13.45 14.94 20.98
C LEU A 420 14.91 15.28 20.68
N VAL A 421 15.33 15.25 19.41
CA VAL A 421 16.68 15.67 19.00
C VAL A 421 16.93 17.15 19.33
N SER A 422 15.94 18.03 19.15
CA SER A 422 16.09 19.45 19.50
C SER A 422 16.17 19.72 21.00
N ILE A 423 15.53 18.89 21.84
CA ILE A 423 15.56 19.03 23.31
C ILE A 423 16.85 18.44 23.90
N PHE A 424 17.22 17.23 23.48
CA PHE A 424 18.33 16.48 24.08
C PHE A 424 19.66 16.62 23.32
N GLY A 425 19.65 17.29 22.16
CA GLY A 425 20.77 17.39 21.24
C GLY A 425 20.97 16.12 20.42
N VAL A 426 21.75 16.23 19.34
CA VAL A 426 22.20 15.06 18.56
C VAL A 426 23.17 14.26 19.41
N GLN A 427 22.76 13.08 19.88
CA GLN A 427 23.61 12.21 20.66
C GLN A 427 24.21 11.11 19.77
N THR A 428 25.53 11.14 19.60
CA THR A 428 26.29 10.14 18.84
C THR A 428 26.85 9.02 19.72
N ASN A 429 26.65 9.08 21.04
CA ASN A 429 27.08 8.06 21.99
C ASN A 429 26.17 6.82 21.90
N GLU A 430 26.69 5.61 22.19
CA GLU A 430 25.91 4.36 22.21
C GLU A 430 24.67 4.48 23.11
N TYR A 431 24.78 5.16 24.26
CA TYR A 431 23.66 5.41 25.17
C TYR A 431 22.60 6.39 24.62
N GLY A 432 22.95 7.26 23.68
CA GLY A 432 22.04 8.26 23.11
C GLY A 432 21.43 7.85 21.77
N ALA A 433 21.86 6.72 21.21
CA ALA A 433 21.48 6.27 19.87
C ALA A 433 19.96 6.13 19.69
N TRP A 434 19.22 5.85 20.78
CA TRP A 434 17.75 5.71 20.77
C TRP A 434 17.01 7.00 20.38
N ILE A 435 17.68 8.16 20.42
CA ILE A 435 17.13 9.45 20.01
C ILE A 435 17.33 9.62 18.49
N ASP A 436 16.75 8.72 17.70
CA ASP A 436 16.79 8.76 16.24
C ASP A 436 15.39 9.06 15.65
N PRO A 437 15.25 10.08 14.79
CA PRO A 437 13.96 10.42 14.18
C PRO A 437 13.36 9.31 13.31
N GLY A 438 14.18 8.47 12.67
CA GLY A 438 13.72 7.35 11.86
C GLY A 438 13.13 6.22 12.72
N LEU A 439 13.71 5.97 13.89
CA LEU A 439 13.14 5.07 14.89
C LEU A 439 11.75 5.54 15.36
N PHE A 440 11.62 6.81 15.73
CA PHE A 440 10.33 7.37 16.14
C PHE A 440 9.31 7.42 14.99
N ALA A 441 9.76 7.56 13.74
CA ALA A 441 8.90 7.40 12.58
C ALA A 441 8.31 5.99 12.49
N ALA A 442 9.10 4.93 12.69
CA ALA A 442 8.60 3.55 12.70
C ALA A 442 7.59 3.30 13.82
N ILE A 443 7.84 3.83 15.02
CA ILE A 443 6.92 3.74 16.17
C ILE A 443 5.63 4.54 15.90
N GLY A 444 5.73 5.71 15.28
CA GLY A 444 4.59 6.51 14.82
C GLY A 444 3.73 5.79 13.78
N ALA A 445 4.38 5.10 12.84
CA ALA A 445 3.72 4.27 11.83
C ALA A 445 2.90 3.14 12.48
N ALA A 446 3.51 2.41 13.42
CA ALA A 446 2.84 1.34 14.16
C ALA A 446 1.66 1.86 15.01
N SER A 447 1.86 2.96 15.73
CA SER A 447 0.83 3.52 16.62
C SER A 447 -0.38 4.07 15.86
N PHE A 448 -0.19 4.72 14.71
CA PHE A 448 -1.32 5.18 13.89
C PHE A 448 -2.06 4.02 13.24
N PHE A 449 -1.31 3.07 12.67
CA PHE A 449 -1.92 1.91 12.03
C PHE A 449 -2.72 1.07 13.03
N SER A 450 -2.19 0.84 14.25
CA SER A 450 -2.94 0.21 15.35
C SER A 450 -4.15 1.06 15.79
N GLY A 451 -4.02 2.39 15.85
CA GLY A 451 -5.11 3.29 16.20
C GLY A 451 -6.31 3.21 15.24
N VAL A 452 -6.06 3.04 13.95
CA VAL A 452 -7.10 2.91 12.91
C VAL A 452 -7.64 1.49 12.82
N SER A 453 -6.75 0.49 12.72
CA SER A 453 -7.14 -0.91 12.47
C SER A 453 -7.54 -1.69 13.72
N ARG A 454 -7.14 -1.23 14.92
CA ARG A 454 -7.27 -1.94 16.20
C ARG A 454 -6.53 -3.28 16.25
N LEU A 455 -5.61 -3.51 15.32
CA LEU A 455 -4.67 -4.62 15.34
C LEU A 455 -3.58 -4.42 16.39
N THR A 456 -3.26 -5.50 17.11
CA THR A 456 -2.32 -5.52 18.24
C THR A 456 -1.14 -6.45 17.93
N ILE A 457 -1.31 -7.76 18.10
CA ILE A 457 -0.22 -8.74 18.06
C ILE A 457 0.22 -8.98 16.62
N SER A 458 -0.72 -9.15 15.68
CA SER A 458 -0.38 -9.40 14.27
C SER A 458 0.42 -8.25 13.67
N LEU A 459 0.00 -7.01 13.94
CA LEU A 459 0.70 -5.81 13.49
C LEU A 459 2.11 -5.73 14.07
N THR A 460 2.27 -6.01 15.37
CA THR A 460 3.59 -6.00 16.03
C THR A 460 4.54 -6.97 15.33
N VAL A 461 4.08 -8.19 15.03
CA VAL A 461 4.90 -9.19 14.32
C VAL A 461 5.21 -8.76 12.89
N ILE A 462 4.24 -8.18 12.18
CA ILE A 462 4.45 -7.66 10.81
C ILE A 462 5.50 -6.55 10.78
N MET A 463 5.49 -5.65 11.76
CA MET A 463 6.45 -4.54 11.83
C MET A 463 7.86 -4.97 12.24
N VAL A 464 7.98 -6.05 13.02
CA VAL A 464 9.27 -6.58 13.50
C VAL A 464 9.94 -7.51 12.49
N SER A 465 9.14 -8.16 11.63
CA SER A 465 9.63 -9.05 10.56
C SER A 465 10.31 -8.26 9.44
#